data_AF-A0A958X827-F1
#
_entry.id   AF-A0A958X827-F1
#
_cell.length_a   1.000
_cell.length_b   1.000
_cell.length_c   1.000
_cell.angle_alpha   90.00
_cell.angle_beta   90.00
_cell.angle_gamma   90.00
#
_symmetry.space_group_name_H-M   'P 1'
#
loop_
_entity.id
_entity.type
_entity.pdbx_description
1 polymer ?
#
loop_
_entity_poly.entity_id
_entity_poly.type
_entity_poly.pdbx_seq_one_letter_code
_entity_poly.pdbx_strand_id
1 'polypeptide(L)'
;MKYSDIKKLSGSILCLAAILGLSGCKADEGQTLEQRNWQLVWSDEFDGPAGASPDPSKWAFDIGTGDNGWGNQELQYYTDRPENAALDGAGFLVITARSETFAGAPFTSARIKTQELFSQAYGRFEARIKTPYGPGIWPAFWLLGADIETTGWPLCGEIDIMELRGQEPNIINGTVHGPGYSGGAAITQSFGFTDKRFDTDYHLFAVEWTESSIDFFVDDVLYQRITPGDLTGEWVYDA
;
A
#
# COMPACT_ATOMS: atom_id res chain seq x y z
N MET A 1 70.00 54.37 -41.56
CA MET A 1 69.17 53.74 -42.62
C MET A 1 67.91 53.18 -41.95
N LYS A 2 66.77 53.55 -42.52
CA LYS A 2 65.36 53.13 -42.32
C LYS A 2 65.00 51.87 -41.49
N TYR A 3 63.90 52.03 -40.73
CA TYR A 3 62.80 51.09 -40.41
C TYR A 3 63.15 49.85 -39.55
N SER A 4 62.34 49.33 -38.61
CA SER A 4 60.99 49.64 -38.11
C SER A 4 60.67 48.69 -36.94
N ASP A 5 59.76 49.14 -36.06
CA ASP A 5 59.16 48.43 -34.93
C ASP A 5 58.54 47.05 -35.25
N ILE A 6 58.68 46.09 -34.32
CA ILE A 6 57.62 45.12 -33.98
C ILE A 6 57.64 44.86 -32.46
N LYS A 7 56.61 45.35 -31.77
CA LYS A 7 56.31 45.04 -30.36
C LYS A 7 55.84 43.59 -30.25
N LYS A 8 56.49 42.79 -29.38
CA LYS A 8 55.96 41.48 -28.95
C LYS A 8 54.94 41.69 -27.82
N LEU A 9 53.69 41.33 -28.08
CA LEU A 9 52.62 41.32 -27.09
C LEU A 9 52.76 40.07 -26.20
N SER A 10 52.84 40.26 -24.89
CA SER A 10 52.82 39.21 -23.88
C SER A 10 51.39 38.71 -23.67
N GLY A 11 51.09 37.47 -24.04
CA GLY A 11 49.86 36.79 -23.63
C GLY A 11 50.07 36.07 -22.30
N SER A 12 49.52 36.62 -21.21
CA SER A 12 49.39 35.87 -19.95
C SER A 12 48.17 34.95 -20.05
N ILE A 13 48.39 33.65 -19.94
CA ILE A 13 47.32 32.65 -19.84
C ILE A 13 46.79 32.71 -18.40
N LEU A 14 45.59 33.27 -18.23
CA LEU A 14 44.84 33.21 -16.98
C LEU A 14 44.18 31.82 -16.90
N CYS A 15 44.74 30.91 -16.09
CA CYS A 15 44.06 29.67 -15.74
C CYS A 15 42.91 30.01 -14.77
N LEU A 16 41.69 30.09 -15.30
CA LEU A 16 40.47 30.11 -14.50
C LEU A 16 40.26 28.71 -13.90
N ALA A 17 40.57 28.54 -12.62
CA ALA A 17 40.18 27.33 -11.89
C ALA A 17 38.66 27.37 -11.69
N ALA A 18 37.92 26.56 -12.43
CA ALA A 18 36.50 26.34 -12.21
C ALA A 18 36.33 25.57 -10.89
N ILE A 19 35.89 26.27 -9.84
CA ILE A 19 35.46 25.65 -8.60
C ILE A 19 34.13 24.95 -8.92
N LEU A 20 34.19 23.65 -9.19
CA LEU A 20 33.02 22.77 -9.19
C LEU A 20 32.48 22.74 -7.75
N GLY A 21 31.47 23.57 -7.49
CA GLY A 21 30.65 23.45 -6.29
C GLY A 21 29.94 22.11 -6.34
N LEU A 22 30.44 21.14 -5.58
CA LEU A 22 29.69 19.95 -5.23
C LEU A 22 28.50 20.43 -4.37
N SER A 23 27.39 20.77 -5.02
CA SER A 23 26.09 20.71 -4.36
C SER A 23 25.86 19.24 -4.05
N GLY A 24 26.30 18.81 -2.86
CA GLY A 24 25.86 17.54 -2.32
C GLY A 24 24.33 17.55 -2.33
N CYS A 25 23.73 16.52 -2.93
CA CYS A 25 22.36 16.18 -2.58
C CYS A 25 22.32 16.11 -1.06
N LYS A 26 21.61 17.05 -0.43
CA LYS A 26 21.13 16.78 0.92
C LYS A 26 20.34 15.48 0.76
N ALA A 27 20.77 14.44 1.48
CA ALA A 27 19.88 13.32 1.74
C ALA A 27 18.59 13.96 2.26
N ASP A 28 17.47 13.61 1.64
CA ASP A 28 16.17 13.92 2.22
C ASP A 28 16.26 13.50 3.68
N GLU A 29 15.96 14.41 4.60
CA GLU A 29 15.92 14.09 6.02
C GLU A 29 14.76 13.10 6.17
N GLY A 30 15.06 11.81 5.92
CA GLY A 30 14.11 10.72 5.98
C GLY A 30 13.39 10.89 7.30
N GLN A 31 12.08 11.10 7.23
CA GLN A 31 11.28 11.46 8.39
C GLN A 31 11.56 10.44 9.48
N THR A 32 12.30 10.86 10.50
CA THR A 32 12.61 10.00 11.63
C THR A 32 11.31 9.83 12.38
N LEU A 33 10.68 8.68 12.21
CA LEU A 33 9.54 8.29 13.01
C LEU A 33 9.96 8.32 14.47
N GLU A 34 9.11 8.89 15.32
CA GLU A 34 9.33 8.77 16.75
C GLU A 34 9.40 7.29 17.12
N GLN A 35 10.35 6.93 17.98
CA GLN A 35 10.51 5.56 18.41
C GLN A 35 9.25 5.11 19.16
N ARG A 36 8.36 4.36 18.49
CA ARG A 36 7.13 3.85 19.08
C ARG A 36 7.39 2.54 19.80
N ASN A 37 6.92 2.45 21.05
CA ASN A 37 6.92 1.22 21.84
C ASN A 37 5.59 0.50 21.69
N TRP A 38 5.32 -0.04 20.49
CA TRP A 38 4.10 -0.82 20.25
C TRP A 38 4.14 -2.16 21.02
N GLN A 39 2.98 -2.58 21.53
CA GLN A 39 2.78 -3.91 22.10
C GLN A 39 1.90 -4.72 21.15
N LEU A 40 2.33 -5.94 20.83
CA LEU A 40 1.55 -6.86 20.01
C LEU A 40 0.31 -7.32 20.78
N VAL A 41 -0.89 -7.02 20.27
CA VAL A 41 -2.17 -7.41 20.88
C VAL A 41 -2.92 -8.47 20.08
N TRP A 42 -2.62 -8.59 18.79
CA TRP A 42 -3.23 -9.55 17.87
C TRP A 42 -2.25 -9.84 16.73
N SER A 43 -2.16 -11.10 16.29
CA SER A 43 -1.45 -11.47 15.07
C SER A 43 -1.99 -12.78 14.49
N ASP A 44 -1.69 -13.01 13.22
CA ASP A 44 -1.78 -14.33 12.61
C ASP A 44 -0.51 -14.62 11.80
N GLU A 45 0.28 -15.58 12.28
CA GLU A 45 1.50 -16.03 11.61
C GLU A 45 1.22 -17.09 10.55
N PHE A 46 -0.05 -17.48 10.36
CA PHE A 46 -0.50 -18.43 9.34
C PHE A 46 0.18 -19.81 9.43
N ASP A 47 0.54 -20.22 10.65
CA ASP A 47 1.06 -21.55 10.96
C ASP A 47 -0.01 -22.63 10.77
N GLY A 48 0.30 -23.66 9.99
CA GLY A 48 -0.57 -24.81 9.78
C GLY A 48 -0.15 -25.67 8.59
N PRO A 49 -0.76 -26.85 8.40
CA PRO A 49 -0.41 -27.73 7.29
C PRO A 49 -0.87 -27.16 5.94
N ALA A 50 -0.15 -27.48 4.88
CA ALA A 50 -0.50 -27.08 3.52
C ALA A 50 -1.94 -27.51 3.16
N GLY A 51 -2.73 -26.59 2.61
CA GLY A 51 -4.13 -26.81 2.26
C GLY A 51 -5.13 -26.56 3.40
N ALA A 52 -4.68 -26.26 4.62
CA ALA A 52 -5.58 -25.84 5.69
C ALA A 52 -6.21 -24.47 5.40
N SER A 53 -7.44 -24.26 5.89
CA SER A 53 -8.10 -22.96 5.86
C SER A 53 -7.49 -22.02 6.91
N PRO A 54 -7.53 -20.68 6.72
CA PRO A 54 -7.23 -19.72 7.78
C PRO A 54 -8.03 -19.98 9.06
N ASP A 55 -7.48 -19.57 10.22
CA ASP A 55 -8.10 -19.78 11.52
C ASP A 55 -9.50 -19.12 11.58
N PRO A 56 -10.59 -19.89 11.70
CA PRO A 56 -11.94 -19.35 11.68
C PRO A 56 -12.29 -18.55 12.95
N SER A 57 -11.45 -18.58 14.00
CA SER A 57 -11.59 -17.69 15.14
C SER A 57 -11.06 -16.28 14.85
N LYS A 58 -10.31 -16.10 13.75
CA LYS A 58 -9.71 -14.84 13.32
C LYS A 58 -10.26 -14.33 12.00
N TRP A 59 -10.61 -15.23 11.08
CA TRP A 59 -10.99 -14.89 9.71
C TRP A 59 -12.36 -15.47 9.33
N ALA A 60 -13.16 -14.62 8.70
CA ALA A 60 -14.36 -14.97 7.96
C ALA A 60 -14.15 -14.70 6.46
N PHE A 61 -15.01 -15.27 5.61
CA PHE A 61 -14.97 -15.10 4.16
C PHE A 61 -16.17 -14.29 3.66
N ASP A 62 -15.90 -13.35 2.75
CA ASP A 62 -16.93 -12.83 1.87
C ASP A 62 -17.10 -13.78 0.68
N ILE A 63 -18.35 -14.13 0.34
CA ILE A 63 -18.67 -15.12 -0.69
C ILE A 63 -19.50 -14.49 -1.80
N GLY A 64 -19.12 -14.77 -3.05
CA GLY A 64 -19.85 -14.33 -4.23
C GLY A 64 -19.23 -13.14 -4.95
N THR A 65 -20.06 -12.46 -5.74
CA THR A 65 -19.67 -11.30 -6.58
C THR A 65 -20.00 -9.95 -5.94
N GLY A 66 -20.59 -9.97 -4.73
CA GLY A 66 -21.13 -8.78 -4.08
C GLY A 66 -22.19 -8.08 -4.94
N ASP A 67 -22.54 -6.87 -4.53
CA ASP A 67 -23.42 -6.00 -5.29
C ASP A 67 -22.62 -5.26 -6.37
N ASN A 68 -23.01 -5.42 -7.64
CA ASN A 68 -22.38 -4.77 -8.80
C ASN A 68 -20.86 -5.01 -8.91
N GLY A 69 -20.39 -6.23 -8.59
CA GLY A 69 -18.96 -6.55 -8.57
C GLY A 69 -18.23 -5.83 -7.45
N TRP A 70 -18.75 -5.98 -6.23
CA TRP A 70 -18.25 -5.32 -5.01
C TRP A 70 -18.17 -3.78 -5.10
N GLY A 71 -19.07 -3.17 -5.87
CA GLY A 71 -19.09 -1.73 -6.13
C GLY A 71 -18.14 -1.25 -7.23
N ASN A 72 -17.22 -2.10 -7.69
CA ASN A 72 -16.13 -1.75 -8.61
C ASN A 72 -16.17 -2.50 -9.95
N GLN A 73 -17.29 -3.16 -10.28
CA GLN A 73 -17.42 -4.00 -11.48
C GLN A 73 -16.38 -5.12 -11.54
N GLU A 74 -16.00 -5.64 -10.37
CA GLU A 74 -15.07 -6.75 -10.22
C GLU A 74 -15.66 -8.05 -10.83
N LEU A 75 -14.79 -8.89 -11.39
CA LEU A 75 -15.18 -10.04 -12.21
C LEU A 75 -15.12 -11.39 -11.48
N GLN A 76 -14.48 -11.45 -10.33
CA GLN A 76 -14.28 -12.69 -9.59
C GLN A 76 -15.48 -13.04 -8.72
N TYR A 77 -15.69 -14.34 -8.54
CA TYR A 77 -16.50 -14.88 -7.46
C TYR A 77 -15.57 -15.23 -6.29
N TYR A 78 -15.73 -14.56 -5.15
CA TYR A 78 -14.98 -14.92 -3.93
C TYR A 78 -15.54 -16.22 -3.33
N THR A 79 -14.65 -17.11 -2.90
CA THR A 79 -15.00 -18.39 -2.28
C THR A 79 -14.19 -18.64 -1.02
N ASP A 80 -14.62 -19.62 -0.22
CA ASP A 80 -13.92 -20.21 0.93
C ASP A 80 -13.21 -21.52 0.57
N ARG A 81 -13.03 -21.80 -0.73
CA ARG A 81 -12.42 -23.04 -1.19
C ARG A 81 -10.90 -23.03 -0.98
N PRO A 82 -10.29 -24.18 -0.66
CA PRO A 82 -8.83 -24.28 -0.53
C PRO A 82 -8.08 -23.96 -1.83
N GLU A 83 -8.75 -24.05 -2.99
CA GLU A 83 -8.19 -23.61 -4.26
C GLU A 83 -7.94 -22.09 -4.34
N ASN A 84 -8.63 -21.30 -3.51
CA ASN A 84 -8.59 -19.84 -3.52
C ASN A 84 -8.00 -19.23 -2.23
N ALA A 85 -8.12 -19.90 -1.08
CA ALA A 85 -7.44 -19.49 0.16
C ALA A 85 -7.01 -20.73 0.97
N ALA A 86 -5.70 -20.87 1.15
CA ALA A 86 -5.15 -21.92 1.99
C ALA A 86 -3.79 -21.54 2.55
N LEU A 87 -3.42 -22.17 3.67
CA LEU A 87 -2.07 -22.15 4.20
C LEU A 87 -1.15 -22.99 3.29
N ASP A 88 0.09 -22.57 3.11
CA ASP A 88 1.07 -23.27 2.25
C ASP A 88 1.91 -24.33 2.98
N GLY A 89 1.81 -24.40 4.31
CA GLY A 89 2.65 -25.29 5.12
C GLY A 89 4.00 -24.70 5.52
N ALA A 90 4.31 -23.48 5.11
CA ALA A 90 5.56 -22.77 5.36
C ALA A 90 5.36 -21.42 6.08
N GLY A 91 4.19 -21.22 6.70
CA GLY A 91 3.86 -20.01 7.47
C GLY A 91 3.28 -18.88 6.62
N PHE A 92 2.65 -19.20 5.48
CA PHE A 92 1.97 -18.20 4.67
C PHE A 92 0.53 -18.60 4.36
N LEU A 93 -0.37 -17.63 4.47
CA LEU A 93 -1.62 -17.65 3.74
C LEU A 93 -1.38 -17.35 2.26
N VAL A 94 -1.97 -18.17 1.38
CA VAL A 94 -1.97 -17.96 -0.07
C VAL A 94 -3.40 -17.72 -0.55
N ILE A 95 -3.66 -16.50 -1.00
CA ILE A 95 -4.87 -16.15 -1.75
C ILE A 95 -4.57 -16.30 -3.24
N THR A 96 -5.33 -17.17 -3.92
CA THR A 96 -5.13 -17.52 -5.33
C THR A 96 -6.31 -17.07 -6.17
N ALA A 97 -6.08 -16.11 -7.06
CA ALA A 97 -7.01 -15.81 -8.15
C ALA A 97 -6.84 -16.82 -9.28
N ARG A 98 -7.94 -17.40 -9.78
CA ARG A 98 -7.94 -18.42 -10.84
C ARG A 98 -8.83 -18.00 -11.99
N SER A 99 -8.38 -18.26 -13.21
CA SER A 99 -9.26 -18.22 -14.39
C SER A 99 -10.01 -19.54 -14.49
N GLU A 100 -11.26 -19.52 -14.08
CA GLU A 100 -12.18 -20.66 -14.16
C GLU A 100 -13.62 -20.16 -14.16
N THR A 101 -14.50 -20.86 -14.87
CA THR A 101 -15.94 -20.57 -14.78
C THR A 101 -16.51 -21.18 -13.52
N PHE A 102 -16.97 -20.34 -12.59
CA PHE A 102 -17.60 -20.76 -11.34
C PHE A 102 -18.79 -19.86 -11.02
N ALA A 103 -19.95 -20.48 -10.76
CA ALA A 103 -21.21 -19.77 -10.45
C ALA A 103 -21.54 -18.60 -11.42
N GLY A 104 -21.17 -18.74 -12.69
CA GLY A 104 -21.40 -17.73 -13.74
C GLY A 104 -20.32 -16.66 -13.87
N ALA A 105 -19.36 -16.58 -12.95
CA ALA A 105 -18.21 -15.69 -13.03
C ALA A 105 -17.04 -16.35 -13.81
N PRO A 106 -16.21 -15.57 -14.53
CA PRO A 106 -15.06 -16.07 -15.28
C PRO A 106 -13.78 -16.25 -14.43
N PHE A 107 -13.78 -15.77 -13.19
CA PHE A 107 -12.66 -15.88 -12.26
C PHE A 107 -13.15 -16.25 -10.86
N THR A 108 -12.27 -16.87 -10.08
CA THR A 108 -12.47 -17.08 -8.64
C THR A 108 -11.30 -16.50 -7.86
N SER A 109 -11.55 -16.11 -6.61
CA SER A 109 -10.53 -15.63 -5.67
C SER A 109 -11.02 -15.84 -4.24
N ALA A 110 -10.33 -15.26 -3.25
CA ALA A 110 -10.82 -15.17 -1.87
C ALA A 110 -10.72 -13.73 -1.34
N ARG A 111 -11.65 -13.37 -0.46
CA ARG A 111 -11.68 -12.14 0.32
C ARG A 111 -11.98 -12.53 1.76
N ILE A 112 -11.01 -12.31 2.64
CA ILE A 112 -11.12 -12.64 4.07
C ILE A 112 -11.18 -11.37 4.90
N LYS A 113 -11.87 -11.44 6.04
CA LYS A 113 -12.08 -10.31 6.94
C LYS A 113 -12.11 -10.74 8.40
N THR A 114 -11.83 -9.80 9.29
CA THR A 114 -11.92 -9.99 10.75
C THR A 114 -13.20 -9.41 11.35
N GLN A 115 -14.14 -8.92 10.51
CA GLN A 115 -15.43 -8.34 10.96
C GLN A 115 -16.13 -9.29 11.94
N GLU A 116 -16.61 -8.75 13.07
CA GLU A 116 -17.20 -9.49 14.21
C GLU A 116 -16.26 -10.43 14.99
N LEU A 117 -15.00 -10.59 14.57
CA LEU A 117 -13.99 -11.43 15.22
C LEU A 117 -12.91 -10.58 15.92
N PHE A 118 -12.42 -9.56 15.24
CA PHE A 118 -11.44 -8.60 15.75
C PHE A 118 -11.60 -7.25 15.04
N SER A 119 -11.70 -6.20 15.84
CA SER A 119 -11.59 -4.81 15.41
C SER A 119 -10.84 -4.02 16.49
N GLN A 120 -10.11 -3.00 16.07
CA GLN A 120 -9.29 -2.17 16.95
C GLN A 120 -9.23 -0.77 16.35
N ALA A 121 -9.47 0.24 17.19
CA ALA A 121 -9.15 1.61 16.84
C ALA A 121 -7.70 1.92 17.22
N TYR A 122 -7.00 2.62 16.33
CA TYR A 122 -5.62 3.06 16.49
C TYR A 122 -4.59 1.92 16.64
N GLY A 123 -3.32 2.30 16.52
CA GLY A 123 -2.19 1.38 16.63
C GLY A 123 -1.49 1.18 15.29
N ARG A 124 -0.69 0.11 15.23
CA ARG A 124 0.01 -0.28 14.02
C ARG A 124 -0.61 -1.54 13.43
N PHE A 125 -1.00 -1.46 12.16
CA PHE A 125 -1.52 -2.59 11.39
C PHE A 125 -0.50 -2.87 10.29
N GLU A 126 0.06 -4.07 10.27
CA GLU A 126 1.09 -4.44 9.30
C GLU A 126 0.89 -5.85 8.76
N ALA A 127 1.28 -6.04 7.50
CA ALA A 127 1.29 -7.35 6.85
C ALA A 127 2.52 -7.49 5.95
N ARG A 128 3.16 -8.65 6.02
CA ARG A 128 4.27 -9.02 5.13
C ARG A 128 3.74 -9.75 3.90
N ILE A 129 3.67 -9.06 2.77
CA ILE A 129 2.98 -9.55 1.57
C ILE A 129 3.92 -9.56 0.36
N LYS A 130 3.84 -10.61 -0.46
CA LYS A 130 4.36 -10.64 -1.83
C LYS A 130 3.16 -10.65 -2.77
N THR A 131 3.05 -9.66 -3.64
CA THR A 131 1.85 -9.48 -4.47
C THR A 131 1.86 -10.37 -5.71
N PRO A 132 0.71 -10.69 -6.32
CA PRO A 132 0.66 -11.18 -7.69
C PRO A 132 0.99 -10.06 -8.69
N TYR A 133 1.17 -10.43 -9.97
CA TYR A 133 1.27 -9.49 -11.09
C TYR A 133 0.41 -9.97 -12.27
N GLY A 134 0.09 -9.06 -13.18
CA GLY A 134 -0.67 -9.35 -14.39
C GLY A 134 -1.79 -8.33 -14.64
N PRO A 135 -2.12 -8.03 -15.90
CA PRO A 135 -3.21 -7.12 -16.21
C PRO A 135 -4.54 -7.54 -15.56
N GLY A 136 -5.22 -6.60 -14.91
CA GLY A 136 -6.52 -6.81 -14.27
C GLY A 136 -6.46 -7.47 -12.88
N ILE A 137 -5.28 -7.83 -12.39
CA ILE A 137 -5.09 -8.30 -11.02
C ILE A 137 -5.04 -7.11 -10.06
N TRP A 138 -5.75 -7.19 -8.94
CA TRP A 138 -5.85 -6.12 -7.94
C TRP A 138 -5.84 -6.72 -6.52
N PRO A 139 -4.66 -6.98 -5.93
CA PRO A 139 -4.55 -7.33 -4.53
C PRO A 139 -4.70 -6.08 -3.66
N ALA A 140 -5.31 -6.25 -2.48
CA ALA A 140 -5.47 -5.19 -1.50
C ALA A 140 -5.27 -5.72 -0.07
N PHE A 141 -4.71 -4.88 0.80
CA PHE A 141 -4.71 -5.01 2.25
C PHE A 141 -5.22 -3.69 2.83
N TRP A 142 -6.36 -3.74 3.51
CA TRP A 142 -7.15 -2.55 3.84
C TRP A 142 -7.99 -2.79 5.09
N LEU A 143 -8.49 -1.70 5.66
CA LEU A 143 -9.35 -1.64 6.84
C LEU A 143 -10.66 -0.93 6.49
N LEU A 144 -11.72 -1.27 7.21
CA LEU A 144 -13.05 -0.70 7.04
C LEU A 144 -13.68 -0.45 8.40
N GLY A 145 -14.47 0.62 8.54
CA GLY A 145 -15.18 0.91 9.78
C GLY A 145 -16.00 -0.28 10.25
N ALA A 146 -15.85 -0.65 11.53
CA ALA A 146 -16.54 -1.80 12.11
C ALA A 146 -18.07 -1.64 12.14
N ASP A 147 -18.54 -0.40 11.97
CA ASP A 147 -19.95 0.00 11.92
C ASP A 147 -20.53 0.06 10.49
N ILE A 148 -19.85 -0.51 9.48
CA ILE A 148 -20.29 -0.50 8.08
C ILE A 148 -21.76 -0.93 7.90
N GLU A 149 -22.23 -1.93 8.65
CA GLU A 149 -23.61 -2.44 8.53
C GLU A 149 -24.67 -1.43 9.02
N THR A 150 -24.28 -0.50 9.90
CA THR A 150 -25.19 0.53 10.45
C THR A 150 -25.00 1.88 9.80
N THR A 151 -23.76 2.24 9.45
CA THR A 151 -23.37 3.57 8.98
C THR A 151 -23.23 3.62 7.45
N GLY A 152 -22.84 2.50 6.84
CA GLY A 152 -22.65 2.39 5.39
C GLY A 152 -21.40 3.09 4.87
N TRP A 153 -20.98 2.70 3.67
CA TRP A 153 -19.87 3.35 2.96
C TRP A 153 -20.35 4.59 2.19
N PRO A 154 -19.58 5.71 2.13
CA PRO A 154 -18.23 5.90 2.67
C PRO A 154 -18.21 6.47 4.11
N LEU A 155 -19.36 6.52 4.79
CA LEU A 155 -19.49 7.18 6.09
C LEU A 155 -18.74 6.45 7.21
N CYS A 156 -18.63 5.12 7.14
CA CYS A 156 -17.86 4.28 8.07
C CYS A 156 -16.34 4.43 7.94
N GLY A 157 -15.84 5.04 6.86
CA GLY A 157 -14.41 5.17 6.59
C GLY A 157 -13.74 3.89 6.09
N GLU A 158 -12.71 4.07 5.28
CA GLU A 158 -11.86 3.01 4.70
C GLU A 158 -10.40 3.48 4.72
N ILE A 159 -9.47 2.59 5.07
CA ILE A 159 -8.02 2.83 5.06
C ILE A 159 -7.37 1.73 4.24
N ASP A 160 -6.93 2.06 3.04
CA ASP A 160 -6.27 1.14 2.12
C ASP A 160 -4.76 1.17 2.35
N ILE A 161 -4.26 0.25 3.16
CA ILE A 161 -2.85 0.16 3.56
C ILE A 161 -1.97 -0.13 2.34
N MET A 162 -2.44 -1.02 1.46
CA MET A 162 -1.78 -1.35 0.20
C MET A 162 -2.82 -1.76 -0.83
N GLU A 163 -2.83 -1.06 -1.96
CA GLU A 163 -3.45 -1.52 -3.20
C GLU A 163 -2.43 -1.54 -4.33
N LEU A 164 -2.45 -2.59 -5.14
CA LEU A 164 -1.58 -2.70 -6.30
C LEU A 164 -2.39 -2.97 -7.56
N ARG A 165 -2.00 -2.33 -8.66
CA ARG A 165 -2.49 -2.67 -10.00
C ARG A 165 -1.50 -3.63 -10.63
N GLY A 166 -1.90 -4.87 -10.95
CA GLY A 166 -1.00 -5.93 -11.40
C GLY A 166 -0.25 -5.64 -12.70
N GLN A 167 -0.73 -4.71 -13.53
CA GLN A 167 -0.02 -4.18 -14.70
C GLN A 167 1.11 -3.18 -14.36
N GLU A 168 1.15 -2.65 -13.15
CA GLU A 168 2.13 -1.70 -12.61
C GLU A 168 2.75 -2.28 -11.31
N PRO A 169 3.41 -3.45 -11.37
CA PRO A 169 3.79 -4.22 -10.19
C PRO A 169 4.89 -3.60 -9.34
N ASN A 170 5.42 -2.44 -9.73
CA ASN A 170 6.38 -1.65 -8.98
C ASN A 170 5.75 -0.48 -8.23
N ILE A 171 4.42 -0.29 -8.29
CA ILE A 171 3.70 0.82 -7.67
C ILE A 171 2.56 0.26 -6.79
N ILE A 172 2.43 0.80 -5.59
CA ILE A 172 1.26 0.63 -4.72
C ILE A 172 0.65 1.99 -4.42
N ASN A 173 -0.58 2.00 -3.91
CA ASN A 173 -1.24 3.17 -3.35
C ASN A 173 -1.58 2.94 -1.89
N GLY A 174 -1.43 3.99 -1.08
CA GLY A 174 -2.08 4.10 0.21
C GLY A 174 -3.19 5.13 0.10
N THR A 175 -4.40 4.77 0.53
CA THR A 175 -5.59 5.60 0.30
C THR A 175 -6.45 5.65 1.55
N VAL A 176 -7.18 6.76 1.72
CA VAL A 176 -8.27 6.82 2.69
C VAL A 176 -9.55 7.32 2.02
N HIS A 177 -10.68 6.69 2.36
CA HIS A 177 -12.00 7.07 1.86
C HIS A 177 -12.89 7.49 3.01
N GLY A 178 -13.65 8.56 2.80
CA GLY A 178 -14.62 9.05 3.78
C GLY A 178 -15.66 10.00 3.17
N PRO A 179 -16.55 10.56 4.00
CA PRO A 179 -17.59 11.50 3.56
C PRO A 179 -17.00 12.74 2.88
N GLY A 180 -17.18 12.84 1.56
CA GLY A 180 -16.69 13.97 0.77
C GLY A 180 -15.31 13.77 0.14
N TYR A 181 -14.69 12.60 0.32
CA TYR A 181 -13.40 12.23 -0.25
C TYR A 181 -13.32 10.69 -0.42
N SER A 182 -14.10 10.15 -1.37
CA SER A 182 -14.14 8.70 -1.62
C SER A 182 -14.22 8.37 -3.11
N GLY A 183 -13.99 7.10 -3.45
CA GLY A 183 -13.96 6.63 -4.84
C GLY A 183 -12.90 7.40 -5.63
N GLY A 184 -13.28 7.99 -6.77
CA GLY A 184 -12.35 8.79 -7.59
C GLY A 184 -11.86 10.10 -6.94
N ALA A 185 -12.40 10.49 -5.79
CA ALA A 185 -11.99 11.67 -5.02
C ALA A 185 -11.31 11.32 -3.68
N ALA A 186 -10.94 10.06 -3.48
CA ALA A 186 -10.22 9.63 -2.28
C ALA A 186 -8.86 10.34 -2.15
N ILE A 187 -8.38 10.47 -0.91
CA ILE A 187 -7.05 11.02 -0.64
C ILE A 187 -6.05 9.87 -0.77
N THR A 188 -5.18 9.95 -1.78
CA THR A 188 -4.29 8.86 -2.15
C THR A 188 -2.90 9.36 -2.48
N GLN A 189 -1.90 8.53 -2.20
CA GLN A 189 -0.53 8.72 -2.65
C GLN A 189 0.07 7.39 -3.06
N SER A 190 0.77 7.41 -4.19
CA SER A 190 1.50 6.24 -4.67
C SER A 190 2.89 6.16 -4.06
N PHE A 191 3.34 4.94 -3.79
CA PHE A 191 4.74 4.61 -3.55
C PHE A 191 5.22 3.64 -4.63
N GLY A 192 6.41 3.88 -5.17
CA GLY A 192 6.92 3.00 -6.21
C GLY A 192 8.44 2.89 -6.24
N PHE A 193 8.91 1.71 -6.63
CA PHE A 193 10.31 1.46 -6.87
C PHE A 193 10.70 1.80 -8.32
N THR A 194 11.94 2.25 -8.51
CA THR A 194 12.50 2.49 -9.84
C THR A 194 13.08 1.22 -10.47
N ASP A 195 13.60 0.31 -9.65
CA ASP A 195 14.38 -0.87 -10.07
C ASP A 195 13.95 -2.18 -9.40
N LYS A 196 12.81 -2.18 -8.70
CA LYS A 196 12.24 -3.35 -8.00
C LYS A 196 10.74 -3.48 -8.25
N ARG A 197 10.16 -4.63 -7.88
CA ARG A 197 8.73 -4.91 -7.99
C ARG A 197 8.21 -5.68 -6.76
N PHE A 198 6.98 -5.42 -6.37
CA PHE A 198 6.32 -6.01 -5.21
C PHE A 198 5.94 -7.49 -5.36
N ASP A 199 5.94 -8.01 -6.60
CA ASP A 199 5.67 -9.42 -6.86
C ASP A 199 6.91 -10.31 -6.79
N THR A 200 8.10 -9.71 -6.69
CA THR A 200 9.37 -10.45 -6.73
C THR A 200 9.91 -10.82 -5.35
N ASP A 201 9.48 -10.13 -4.30
CA ASP A 201 9.84 -10.41 -2.90
C ASP A 201 8.71 -9.98 -1.96
N TYR A 202 8.80 -10.38 -0.70
CA TYR A 202 7.88 -9.94 0.35
C TYR A 202 8.29 -8.59 0.89
N HIS A 203 7.31 -7.71 1.09
CA HIS A 203 7.47 -6.37 1.64
C HIS A 203 6.56 -6.19 2.86
N LEU A 204 6.96 -5.31 3.78
CA LEU A 204 6.12 -4.90 4.90
C LEU A 204 5.28 -3.70 4.48
N PHE A 205 3.96 -3.87 4.49
CA PHE A 205 2.99 -2.78 4.30
C PHE A 205 2.36 -2.50 5.65
N ALA A 206 2.36 -1.24 6.07
CA ALA A 206 1.82 -0.88 7.37
C ALA A 206 1.15 0.48 7.38
N VAL A 207 0.23 0.66 8.33
CA VAL A 207 -0.17 1.97 8.81
C VAL A 207 0.10 2.12 10.30
N GLU A 208 0.49 3.32 10.72
CA GLU A 208 0.35 3.77 12.10
C GLU A 208 -0.80 4.77 12.17
N TRP A 209 -1.85 4.40 12.89
CA TRP A 209 -3.08 5.15 13.03
C TRP A 209 -3.22 5.67 14.46
N THR A 210 -3.44 6.97 14.58
CA THR A 210 -3.68 7.69 15.84
C THR A 210 -4.90 8.59 15.70
N GLU A 211 -5.35 9.18 16.79
CA GLU A 211 -6.40 10.22 16.80
C GLU A 211 -6.08 11.43 15.90
N SER A 212 -4.80 11.63 15.53
CA SER A 212 -4.35 12.82 14.80
C SER A 212 -3.83 12.56 13.40
N SER A 213 -3.55 11.29 13.06
CA SER A 213 -2.95 10.95 11.77
C SER A 213 -3.07 9.48 11.41
N ILE A 214 -3.01 9.21 10.11
CA ILE A 214 -2.76 7.90 9.52
C ILE A 214 -1.48 8.01 8.69
N ASP A 215 -0.46 7.27 9.10
CA ASP A 215 0.86 7.25 8.46
C ASP A 215 1.06 5.93 7.74
N PHE A 216 1.42 5.97 6.45
CA PHE A 216 1.57 4.79 5.60
C PHE A 216 3.03 4.46 5.35
N PHE A 217 3.35 3.16 5.39
CA PHE A 217 4.70 2.64 5.31
C PHE A 217 4.84 1.52 4.29
N VAL A 218 5.98 1.52 3.60
CA VAL A 218 6.52 0.36 2.89
C VAL A 218 7.94 0.10 3.39
N ASP A 219 8.22 -1.08 3.91
CA ASP A 219 9.53 -1.46 4.47
C ASP A 219 10.09 -0.40 5.45
N ASP A 220 9.21 0.05 6.36
CA ASP A 220 9.47 1.10 7.36
C ASP A 220 9.76 2.51 6.79
N VAL A 221 9.60 2.72 5.48
CA VAL A 221 9.67 4.04 4.86
C VAL A 221 8.31 4.71 4.90
N LEU A 222 8.18 5.80 5.67
CA LEU A 222 7.02 6.69 5.64
C LEU A 222 6.93 7.36 4.27
N TYR A 223 5.84 7.14 3.54
CA TYR A 223 5.64 7.79 2.24
C TYR A 223 4.41 8.70 2.19
N GLN A 224 3.44 8.51 3.08
CA GLN A 224 2.24 9.33 3.16
C GLN A 224 1.84 9.50 4.63
N ARG A 225 1.52 10.74 5.02
CA ARG A 225 0.85 11.06 6.27
C ARG A 225 -0.43 11.82 5.94
N ILE A 226 -1.54 11.40 6.52
CA ILE A 226 -2.84 12.07 6.39
C ILE A 226 -3.30 12.49 7.77
N THR A 227 -3.71 13.75 7.89
CA THR A 227 -4.26 14.35 9.10
C THR A 227 -5.67 14.88 8.83
N PRO A 228 -6.48 15.18 9.87
CA PRO A 228 -7.78 15.83 9.67
C PRO A 228 -7.71 17.12 8.84
N GLY A 229 -6.59 17.85 8.88
CA GLY A 229 -6.39 19.09 8.11
C GLY A 229 -6.20 18.88 6.61
N ASP A 230 -5.86 17.67 6.17
CA ASP A 230 -5.66 17.32 4.76
C ASP A 230 -6.98 16.95 4.05
N LEU A 231 -8.05 16.70 4.82
CA LEU A 231 -9.32 16.23 4.30
C LEU A 231 -10.19 17.38 3.77
N THR A 232 -10.91 17.09 2.68
CA THR A 232 -11.97 17.96 2.15
C THR A 232 -13.34 17.72 2.79
N GLY A 233 -13.42 16.76 3.72
CA GLY A 233 -14.65 16.32 4.38
C GLY A 233 -14.42 15.93 5.85
N GLU A 234 -15.37 15.20 6.43
CA GLU A 234 -15.34 14.83 7.85
C GLU A 234 -14.33 13.70 8.12
N TRP A 235 -13.55 13.84 9.20
CA TRP A 235 -12.68 12.78 9.71
C TRP A 235 -13.55 11.73 10.43
N VAL A 236 -13.55 10.50 9.94
CA VAL A 236 -14.40 9.40 10.45
C VAL A 236 -13.59 8.23 11.02
N TYR A 237 -12.28 8.39 11.18
CA TYR A 237 -11.36 7.33 11.62
C TYR A 237 -11.12 7.36 13.14
N ASP A 238 -12.13 7.70 13.92
CA ASP A 238 -12.05 7.69 15.40
C ASP A 238 -13.00 6.66 16.03
N ALA A 239 -13.74 5.92 15.21
CA ALA A 239 -14.80 4.99 15.62
C ALA A 239 -14.34 3.51 15.54
#